data_AF-A0A1F1EBX7-F1
#
_entry.id   AF-A0A1F1EBX7-F1
#
_cell.length_a   1.000
_cell.length_b   1.000
_cell.length_c   1.000
_cell.angle_alpha   90.00
_cell.angle_beta   90.00
_cell.angle_gamma   90.00
#
_symmetry.space_group_name_H-M   'P 1'
#
loop_
_entity.id
_entity.type
_entity.pdbx_description
1 polymer ?
#
loop_
_entity_poly.entity_id
_entity_poly.type
_entity_poly.pdbx_seq_one_letter_code
_entity_poly.pdbx_strand_id
1 'polypeptide(L)'
;MDMRAEVWSPLQNTAVWLGAWLWGHESTDDLLDAMQELGGLQVMEDEAPFVDLLAYLRAETSEIVQNSEREPVLRLVLSGPGESPLLPAGSKSWKAAAASDAGAIVVRTNDHNRHLVLVPHYGNSSTTWHVFEEELPLPAPAWLSPGEADELLSKATNQAALLIEAAGYKSDALHNPRLTVGSLSDFYDTPRLPRSVSPRAAKLFARADRVGAIIETVTERMNHSLVHHLLGLWRHIRQARMAGVAHALSDFSR
;
A
#
# COMPACT_ATOMS: atom_id res chain seq x y z
N MET A 1 -1.16 7.96 -14.62
CA MET A 1 -0.14 6.99 -14.18
C MET A 1 1.07 7.77 -13.72
N ASP A 2 1.01 8.20 -12.46
CA ASP A 2 2.20 8.65 -11.76
C ASP A 2 2.99 7.42 -11.32
N MET A 3 4.12 7.12 -11.97
CA MET A 3 4.98 5.97 -11.62
C MET A 3 5.44 6.02 -10.15
N ARG A 4 5.39 7.20 -9.52
CA ARG A 4 5.75 7.41 -8.11
C ARG A 4 4.90 6.60 -7.12
N ALA A 5 3.61 6.41 -7.39
CA ALA A 5 2.71 5.65 -6.52
C ALA A 5 2.96 4.13 -6.59
N GLU A 6 3.61 3.66 -7.66
CA GLU A 6 4.00 2.26 -7.77
C GLU A 6 5.33 1.99 -7.06
N VAL A 7 6.26 2.94 -7.06
CA VAL A 7 7.60 2.81 -6.43
C VAL A 7 7.52 2.85 -4.92
N TRP A 8 6.67 3.72 -4.39
CA TRP A 8 6.43 3.88 -2.97
C TRP A 8 4.93 3.97 -2.73
N SER A 9 4.41 3.23 -1.74
CA SER A 9 3.00 3.22 -1.42
C SER A 9 2.75 3.98 -0.11
N PRO A 10 2.48 5.30 -0.17
CA PRO A 10 2.11 6.05 1.02
C PRO A 10 0.88 5.42 1.68
N LEU A 11 -0.06 4.92 0.89
CA LEU A 11 -1.26 4.25 1.36
C LEU A 11 -0.97 2.98 2.17
N GLN A 12 0.08 2.23 1.83
CA GLN A 12 0.55 1.11 2.65
C GLN A 12 0.92 1.59 4.05
N ASN A 13 1.75 2.64 4.15
CA ASN A 13 2.18 3.16 5.43
C ASN A 13 1.00 3.75 6.21
N THR A 14 0.10 4.49 5.54
CA THR A 14 -1.13 4.99 6.16
C THR A 14 -1.98 3.86 6.72
N ALA A 15 -2.13 2.73 6.02
CA ALA A 15 -2.89 1.59 6.52
C ALA A 15 -2.28 0.99 7.79
N VAL A 16 -0.95 0.88 7.84
CA VAL A 16 -0.23 0.35 9.00
C VAL A 16 -0.31 1.30 10.19
N TRP A 17 -0.13 2.61 9.96
CA TRP A 17 -0.27 3.64 10.98
C TRP A 17 -1.69 3.73 11.54
N LEU A 18 -2.71 3.74 10.68
CA LEU A 18 -4.12 3.71 11.10
C LEU A 18 -4.42 2.46 11.92
N GLY A 19 -3.92 1.29 11.50
CA GLY A 19 -4.09 0.06 12.24
C GLY A 19 -3.45 0.09 13.62
N ALA A 20 -2.21 0.56 13.72
CA ALA A 20 -1.51 0.68 15.00
C ALA A 20 -2.24 1.63 15.95
N TRP A 21 -2.72 2.76 15.44
CA TRP A 21 -3.51 3.74 16.18
C TRP A 21 -4.87 3.19 16.64
N LEU A 22 -5.59 2.46 15.79
CA LEU A 22 -6.87 1.83 16.16
C LEU A 22 -6.72 0.83 17.31
N TRP A 23 -5.60 0.10 17.34
CA TRP A 23 -5.24 -0.82 18.43
C TRP A 23 -4.57 -0.12 19.63
N GLY A 24 -4.40 1.21 19.60
CA GLY A 24 -3.84 1.98 20.71
C GLY A 24 -2.32 1.87 20.89
N HIS A 25 -1.59 1.39 19.88
CA HIS A 25 -0.13 1.31 19.91
C HIS A 25 0.55 2.66 19.66
N GLU A 26 -0.14 3.59 19.01
CA GLU A 26 0.38 4.91 18.64
C GLU A 26 -0.63 6.00 19.02
N SER A 27 -0.14 7.21 19.31
CA SER A 27 -1.01 8.34 19.64
C SER A 27 -1.66 8.94 18.38
N THR A 28 -2.73 9.74 18.56
CA THR A 28 -3.33 10.46 17.42
C THR A 28 -2.34 11.47 16.82
N ASP A 29 -1.50 12.09 17.64
CA ASP A 29 -0.51 13.07 17.17
C ASP A 29 0.56 12.39 16.32
N ASP A 30 1.10 11.24 16.76
CA ASP A 30 2.08 10.47 15.98
C ASP A 30 1.49 9.99 14.64
N LEU A 31 0.22 9.57 14.63
CA LEU A 31 -0.49 9.21 13.40
C LEU A 31 -0.60 10.40 12.44
N LEU A 32 -1.03 11.57 12.93
CA LEU A 32 -1.21 12.76 12.11
C LEU A 32 0.12 13.27 11.54
N ASP A 33 1.18 13.27 12.35
CA ASP A 33 2.53 13.63 11.93
C ASP A 33 3.01 12.69 10.80
N ALA A 34 2.85 11.37 11.00
CA ALA A 34 3.21 10.40 9.97
C ALA A 34 2.40 10.57 8.68
N MET A 35 1.08 10.80 8.77
CA MET A 35 0.25 11.05 7.59
C MET A 35 0.62 12.35 6.88
N GLN A 36 1.00 13.39 7.63
CA GLN A 36 1.48 14.66 7.09
C GLN A 36 2.80 14.48 6.31
N GLU A 37 3.73 13.69 6.82
CA GLU A 37 4.96 13.33 6.11
C GLU A 37 4.68 12.51 4.84
N LEU A 38 3.67 11.64 4.88
CA LEU A 38 3.33 10.73 3.79
C LEU A 38 2.62 11.42 2.60
N GLY A 39 1.73 12.37 2.88
CA GLY A 39 0.81 12.90 1.87
C GLY A 39 0.40 14.37 2.06
N GLY A 40 1.10 15.10 2.93
CA GLY A 40 0.77 16.49 3.25
C GLY A 40 -0.49 16.63 4.10
N LEU A 41 -1.16 17.78 4.00
CA LEU A 41 -2.33 18.08 4.81
C LEU A 41 -3.49 17.10 4.53
N GLN A 42 -4.06 16.52 5.58
CA GLN A 42 -5.18 15.59 5.47
C GLN A 42 -6.50 16.37 5.42
N VAL A 43 -7.28 16.18 4.35
CA VAL A 43 -8.52 16.91 4.09
C VAL A 43 -9.63 15.93 3.69
N MET A 44 -10.86 16.19 4.13
CA MET A 44 -12.04 15.42 3.69
C MET A 44 -12.65 16.04 2.42
N GLU A 45 -13.27 15.23 1.56
CA GLU A 45 -13.97 15.73 0.36
C GLU A 45 -15.02 16.81 0.69
N ASP A 46 -15.71 16.68 1.83
CA ASP A 46 -16.75 17.59 2.31
C ASP A 46 -16.21 18.75 3.16
N GLU A 47 -14.89 18.95 3.17
CA GLU A 47 -14.18 19.96 3.98
C GLU A 47 -14.34 19.78 5.51
N ALA A 48 -14.89 18.65 5.96
CA ALA A 48 -14.95 18.34 7.38
C ALA A 48 -13.53 18.16 7.97
N PRO A 49 -13.33 18.47 9.26
CA PRO A 49 -12.07 18.19 9.95
C PRO A 49 -11.69 16.70 9.83
N PHE A 50 -10.45 16.42 9.43
CA PHE A 50 -9.98 15.03 9.30
C PHE A 50 -10.04 14.24 10.62
N VAL A 51 -9.96 14.93 11.77
CA VAL A 51 -10.15 14.33 13.10
C VAL A 51 -11.55 13.73 13.29
N ASP A 52 -12.57 14.22 12.57
CA ASP A 52 -13.92 13.67 12.62
C ASP A 52 -13.98 12.31 11.93
N LEU A 53 -13.23 12.13 10.83
CA LEU A 53 -13.03 10.80 10.24
C LEU A 53 -12.34 9.86 11.23
N LEU A 54 -11.29 10.30 11.92
CA LEU A 54 -10.65 9.47 12.94
C LEU A 54 -11.65 9.08 14.05
N ALA A 55 -12.40 10.04 14.58
CA ALA A 55 -13.43 9.77 15.58
C ALA A 55 -14.47 8.75 15.07
N TYR A 56 -14.91 8.90 13.83
CA TYR A 56 -15.84 7.98 13.17
C TYR A 56 -15.26 6.57 13.04
N LEU A 57 -14.03 6.44 12.54
CA LEU A 57 -13.34 5.14 12.42
C LEU A 57 -13.22 4.43 13.78
N ARG A 58 -12.87 5.18 14.84
CA ARG A 58 -12.75 4.60 16.18
C ARG A 58 -14.10 4.12 16.72
N ALA A 59 -15.17 4.88 16.48
CA ALA A 59 -16.52 4.45 16.88
C ALA A 59 -16.93 3.15 16.17
N GLU A 60 -16.76 3.11 14.85
CA GLU A 60 -17.13 2.01 13.97
C GLU A 60 -16.29 0.74 14.16
N THR A 61 -15.14 0.82 14.84
CA THR A 61 -14.24 -0.33 15.07
C THR A 61 -14.10 -0.70 16.54
N SER A 62 -14.76 0.03 17.44
CA SER A 62 -14.54 -0.08 18.88
C SER A 62 -14.86 -1.47 19.45
N GLU A 63 -15.91 -2.14 18.98
CA GLU A 63 -16.29 -3.48 19.46
C GLU A 63 -15.27 -4.53 18.99
N ILE A 64 -14.81 -4.42 17.75
CA ILE A 64 -13.79 -5.31 17.16
C ILE A 64 -12.50 -5.29 18.00
N VAL A 65 -12.04 -4.09 18.34
CA VAL A 65 -10.81 -3.89 19.13
C VAL A 65 -11.01 -4.37 20.57
N GLN A 66 -12.14 -4.01 21.20
CA GLN A 66 -12.45 -4.44 22.57
C GLN A 66 -12.56 -5.97 22.70
N ASN A 67 -13.14 -6.63 21.70
CA ASN A 67 -13.29 -8.08 21.66
C ASN A 67 -12.01 -8.81 21.23
N SER A 68 -10.94 -8.08 20.91
CA SER A 68 -9.66 -8.66 20.45
C SER A 68 -9.85 -9.62 19.27
N GLU A 69 -10.67 -9.23 18.30
CA GLU A 69 -10.96 -10.09 17.15
C GLU A 69 -9.70 -10.36 16.32
N ARG A 70 -9.54 -11.62 15.89
CA ARG A 70 -8.31 -12.06 15.22
C ARG A 70 -8.19 -11.60 13.78
N GLU A 71 -9.31 -11.40 13.10
CA GLU A 71 -9.30 -10.96 11.71
C GLU A 71 -8.94 -9.46 11.65
N PRO A 72 -8.08 -9.01 10.73
CA PRO A 72 -7.64 -7.61 10.63
C PRO A 72 -8.79 -6.60 10.55
N VAL A 73 -8.69 -5.52 11.32
CA VAL A 73 -9.65 -4.39 11.29
C VAL A 73 -9.56 -3.56 10.01
N LEU A 74 -8.39 -3.52 9.37
CA LEU A 74 -8.16 -2.85 8.09
C LEU A 74 -7.69 -3.86 7.03
N ARG A 75 -7.92 -3.53 5.77
CA ARG A 75 -7.40 -4.26 4.61
C ARG A 75 -6.97 -3.28 3.53
N LEU A 76 -5.69 -3.32 3.17
CA LEU A 76 -5.17 -2.56 2.04
C LEU A 76 -5.60 -3.22 0.73
N VAL A 77 -6.12 -2.42 -0.19
CA VAL A 77 -6.49 -2.83 -1.55
C VAL A 77 -5.69 -1.99 -2.54
N LEU A 78 -4.70 -2.62 -3.19
CA LEU A 78 -3.95 -2.03 -4.28
C LEU A 78 -4.39 -2.66 -5.60
N SER A 79 -4.50 -1.84 -6.63
CA SER A 79 -4.73 -2.27 -8.01
C SER A 79 -3.72 -1.60 -8.94
N GLY A 80 -3.63 -2.08 -10.17
CA GLY A 80 -2.79 -1.46 -11.20
C GLY A 80 -3.22 -1.90 -12.58
N PRO A 81 -2.41 -1.63 -13.61
CA PRO A 81 -2.76 -1.93 -15.00
C PRO A 81 -3.14 -3.41 -15.19
N GLY A 82 -4.36 -3.64 -15.71
CA GLY A 82 -4.89 -4.99 -15.94
C GLY A 82 -5.44 -5.70 -14.69
N GLU A 83 -5.46 -5.03 -13.53
CA GLU A 83 -5.99 -5.56 -12.28
C GLU A 83 -7.18 -4.72 -11.80
N SER A 84 -8.26 -5.39 -11.42
CA SER A 84 -9.42 -4.71 -10.81
C SER A 84 -9.19 -4.55 -9.31
N PRO A 85 -9.56 -3.40 -8.70
CA PRO A 85 -9.59 -3.29 -7.24
C PRO A 85 -10.42 -4.41 -6.62
N LEU A 86 -9.96 -4.96 -5.50
CA LEU A 86 -10.66 -6.01 -4.74
C LEU A 86 -11.83 -5.41 -3.92
N LEU A 87 -12.75 -4.77 -4.64
CA LEU A 87 -13.99 -4.14 -4.17
C LEU A 87 -15.17 -4.62 -5.03
N PRO A 88 -16.42 -4.49 -4.55
CA PRO A 88 -17.61 -4.91 -5.30
C PRO A 88 -17.71 -4.22 -6.66
N ALA A 89 -17.71 -5.02 -7.73
CA ALA A 89 -17.64 -4.49 -9.09
C ALA A 89 -18.82 -3.54 -9.40
N GLY A 90 -18.50 -2.35 -9.91
CA GLY A 90 -19.49 -1.34 -10.29
C GLY A 90 -20.00 -0.45 -9.15
N SER A 91 -19.60 -0.70 -7.89
CA SER A 91 -19.93 0.17 -6.77
C SER A 91 -19.21 1.54 -6.86
N LYS A 92 -19.63 2.50 -6.04
CA LYS A 92 -18.98 3.83 -5.99
C LYS A 92 -17.54 3.72 -5.49
N SER A 93 -17.32 2.89 -4.46
CA SER A 93 -15.99 2.63 -3.88
C SER A 93 -15.05 2.00 -4.90
N TRP A 94 -15.54 1.04 -5.70
CA TRP A 94 -14.77 0.41 -6.78
C TRP A 94 -14.36 1.42 -7.86
N LYS A 95 -15.26 2.30 -8.30
CA LYS A 95 -14.97 3.32 -9.30
C LYS A 95 -13.94 4.33 -8.79
N ALA A 96 -14.10 4.78 -7.55
CA ALA A 96 -13.16 5.70 -6.91
C ALA A 96 -11.78 5.06 -6.76
N ALA A 97 -11.69 3.83 -6.27
CA ALA A 97 -10.42 3.12 -6.12
C ALA A 97 -9.74 2.81 -7.46
N ALA A 98 -10.51 2.54 -8.53
CA ALA A 98 -9.98 2.32 -9.86
C ALA A 98 -9.47 3.62 -10.53
N ALA A 99 -10.05 4.76 -10.17
CA ALA A 99 -9.61 6.07 -10.64
C ALA A 99 -8.46 6.66 -9.82
N SER A 100 -8.32 6.23 -8.56
CA SER A 100 -7.20 6.58 -7.70
C SER A 100 -5.94 5.79 -8.09
N ASP A 101 -4.85 6.50 -8.37
CA ASP A 101 -3.53 5.90 -8.61
C ASP A 101 -2.95 5.24 -7.32
N ALA A 102 -3.59 5.42 -6.15
CA ALA A 102 -3.11 4.93 -4.86
C ALA A 102 -3.76 3.62 -4.37
N GLY A 103 -5.02 3.35 -4.75
CA GLY A 103 -5.83 2.24 -4.23
C GLY A 103 -6.82 2.67 -3.13
N ALA A 104 -7.12 1.76 -2.20
CA ALA A 104 -8.07 1.99 -1.11
C ALA A 104 -7.70 1.25 0.19
N ILE A 105 -8.20 1.73 1.32
CA ILE A 105 -8.21 1.00 2.60
C ILE A 105 -9.65 0.63 2.92
N VAL A 106 -9.89 -0.65 3.15
CA VAL A 106 -11.17 -1.14 3.66
C VAL A 106 -11.09 -1.27 5.18
N VAL A 107 -12.11 -0.79 5.86
CA VAL A 107 -12.27 -0.84 7.32
C VAL A 107 -13.44 -1.77 7.63
N ARG A 108 -13.22 -2.77 8.47
CA ARG A 108 -14.31 -3.57 9.04
C ARG A 108 -15.02 -2.73 10.09
N THR A 109 -16.35 -2.76 10.11
CA THR A 109 -17.15 -2.07 11.12
C THR A 109 -17.73 -3.06 12.12
N ASN A 110 -18.23 -2.54 13.25
CA ASN A 110 -18.99 -3.33 14.23
C ASN A 110 -20.22 -4.01 13.60
N ASP A 111 -20.76 -3.47 12.50
CA ASP A 111 -21.72 -4.18 11.64
C ASP A 111 -20.98 -5.04 10.61
N HIS A 112 -21.12 -6.36 10.72
CA HIS A 112 -20.45 -7.33 9.86
C HIS A 112 -20.89 -7.27 8.39
N ASN A 113 -22.04 -6.66 8.10
CA ASN A 113 -22.54 -6.48 6.74
C ASN A 113 -22.11 -5.15 6.13
N ARG A 114 -21.37 -4.32 6.86
CA ARG A 114 -20.97 -2.99 6.42
C ARG A 114 -19.47 -2.78 6.54
N HIS A 115 -18.90 -2.17 5.51
CA HIS A 115 -17.50 -1.78 5.44
C HIS A 115 -17.37 -0.31 5.09
N LEU A 116 -16.36 0.37 5.65
CA LEU A 116 -15.96 1.68 5.16
C LEU A 116 -14.82 1.51 4.17
N VAL A 117 -14.87 2.21 3.05
CA VAL A 117 -13.80 2.22 2.06
C VAL A 117 -13.24 3.63 1.96
N LEU A 118 -12.00 3.78 2.39
CA LEU A 118 -11.23 5.03 2.36
C LEU A 118 -10.40 5.07 1.08
N VAL A 119 -10.66 6.06 0.23
CA VAL A 119 -9.95 6.26 -1.03
C VAL A 119 -9.21 7.60 -0.98
N PRO A 120 -7.87 7.61 -0.93
CA PRO A 120 -7.10 8.84 -0.97
C PRO A 120 -6.93 9.37 -2.39
N HIS A 121 -6.83 10.68 -2.51
CA HIS A 121 -6.35 11.39 -3.68
C HIS A 121 -5.19 12.29 -3.27
N TYR A 122 -3.99 11.92 -3.69
CA TYR A 122 -2.77 12.67 -3.39
C TYR A 122 -2.68 13.90 -4.29
N GLY A 123 -2.70 15.08 -3.69
CA GLY A 123 -2.31 16.34 -4.31
C GLY A 123 -0.85 16.68 -4.01
N ASN A 124 -0.43 17.88 -4.42
CA ASN A 124 0.96 18.32 -4.23
C ASN A 124 1.34 18.59 -2.76
N SER A 125 0.37 18.99 -1.94
CA SER A 125 0.59 19.39 -0.53
C SER A 125 -0.49 18.89 0.42
N SER A 126 -1.44 18.10 -0.08
CA SER A 126 -2.57 17.59 0.68
C SER A 126 -3.05 16.25 0.14
N THR A 127 -3.65 15.45 1.01
CA THR A 127 -4.36 14.21 0.65
C THR A 127 -5.84 14.40 0.92
N THR A 128 -6.66 14.30 -0.12
CA THR A 128 -8.12 14.35 0.00
C THR A 128 -8.67 12.94 0.18
N TRP A 129 -9.45 12.74 1.23
CA TRP A 129 -10.06 11.44 1.55
C TRP A 129 -11.53 11.40 1.16
N HIS A 130 -11.88 10.35 0.43
CA HIS A 130 -13.27 9.98 0.16
C HIS A 130 -13.60 8.75 0.97
N VAL A 131 -14.77 8.76 1.61
CA VAL A 131 -15.27 7.67 2.43
C VAL A 131 -16.54 7.13 1.80
N PHE A 132 -16.56 5.83 1.56
CA PHE A 132 -17.73 5.14 1.03
C PHE A 132 -18.18 4.07 2.01
N GLU A 133 -19.48 3.97 2.24
CA GLU A 133 -20.08 2.80 2.88
C GLU A 133 -20.34 1.74 1.82
N GLU A 134 -19.92 0.50 2.11
CA GLU A 134 -20.09 -0.66 1.24
C GLU A 134 -20.80 -1.77 2.02
N GLU A 135 -21.96 -2.18 1.54
CA GLU A 135 -22.79 -3.25 2.13
C GLU A 135 -22.70 -4.55 1.33
N LEU A 136 -22.12 -4.50 0.14
CA LEU A 136 -21.95 -5.69 -0.70
C LEU A 136 -20.78 -6.54 -0.19
N PRO A 137 -20.87 -7.88 -0.30
CA PRO A 137 -19.78 -8.76 0.07
C PRO A 137 -18.48 -8.41 -0.64
N LEU A 138 -17.41 -8.24 0.13
CA LEU A 138 -16.10 -7.94 -0.40
C LEU A 138 -15.49 -9.16 -1.11
N PRO A 139 -14.78 -8.95 -2.24
CA PRO A 139 -13.98 -10.02 -2.83
C PRO A 139 -12.96 -10.59 -1.83
N ALA A 140 -12.75 -11.91 -1.91
CA ALA A 140 -11.78 -12.59 -1.07
C ALA A 140 -10.34 -12.11 -1.39
N PRO A 141 -9.50 -11.87 -0.38
CA PRO A 141 -8.11 -11.53 -0.60
C PRO A 141 -7.31 -12.75 -1.08
N ALA A 142 -6.07 -12.53 -1.52
CA ALA A 142 -5.19 -13.60 -2.00
C ALA A 142 -4.65 -14.54 -0.90
N TRP A 143 -4.91 -14.26 0.38
CA TRP A 143 -4.47 -15.04 1.55
C TRP A 143 -2.99 -15.43 1.55
N LEU A 144 -2.11 -14.54 1.06
CA LEU A 144 -0.67 -14.79 1.05
C LEU A 144 -0.06 -14.51 2.42
N SER A 145 0.74 -15.44 2.93
CA SER A 145 1.64 -15.15 4.03
C SER A 145 2.80 -14.25 3.58
N PRO A 146 3.46 -13.53 4.50
CA PRO A 146 4.63 -12.73 4.15
C PRO A 146 5.77 -13.55 3.52
N GLY A 147 5.89 -14.84 3.88
CA GLY A 147 6.92 -15.71 3.31
C GLY A 147 6.62 -16.08 1.86
N GLU A 148 5.37 -16.45 1.57
CA GLU A 148 4.93 -16.76 0.21
C GLU A 148 5.00 -15.53 -0.71
N ALA A 149 4.58 -14.37 -0.20
CA ALA A 149 4.68 -13.11 -0.94
C ALA A 149 6.14 -12.73 -1.24
N ASP A 150 7.05 -12.93 -0.27
CA ASP A 150 8.50 -12.72 -0.47
C ASP A 150 9.08 -13.68 -1.52
N GLU A 151 8.69 -14.96 -1.48
CA GLU A 151 9.13 -15.98 -2.42
C GLU A 151 8.62 -15.67 -3.83
N LEU A 152 7.34 -15.30 -3.99
CA LEU A 152 6.75 -14.92 -5.27
C LEU A 152 7.42 -13.68 -5.86
N LEU A 153 7.65 -12.65 -5.04
CA LEU A 153 8.36 -11.45 -5.47
C LEU A 153 9.78 -11.81 -5.95
N SER A 154 10.49 -12.63 -5.19
CA SER A 154 11.87 -13.05 -5.53
C SER A 154 11.93 -13.86 -6.82
N LYS A 155 11.01 -14.81 -7.01
CA LYS A 155 10.90 -15.60 -8.25
C LYS A 155 10.61 -14.71 -9.45
N ALA A 156 9.67 -13.78 -9.31
CA ALA A 156 9.32 -12.85 -10.37
C ALA A 156 10.50 -11.95 -10.75
N THR A 157 11.24 -11.41 -9.77
CA THR A 157 12.45 -10.61 -10.03
C THR A 157 13.52 -11.41 -10.76
N ASN A 158 13.80 -12.64 -10.33
CA ASN A 158 14.77 -13.50 -11.00
C ASN A 158 14.36 -13.84 -12.44
N GLN A 159 13.07 -14.14 -12.66
CA GLN A 159 12.55 -14.40 -14.00
C GLN A 159 12.65 -13.18 -14.91
N ALA A 160 12.34 -11.99 -14.40
CA ALA A 160 12.50 -10.75 -15.17
C ALA A 160 13.97 -10.51 -15.55
N ALA A 161 14.91 -10.74 -14.63
CA ALA A 161 16.34 -10.64 -14.92
C ALA A 161 16.78 -11.61 -16.03
N LEU A 162 16.35 -12.87 -15.96
CA LEU A 162 16.64 -13.88 -17.00
C LEU A 162 16.08 -13.49 -18.37
N LEU A 163 14.86 -12.92 -18.42
CA LEU A 163 14.26 -12.47 -19.68
C LEU A 163 15.02 -11.27 -20.28
N ILE A 164 15.47 -10.34 -19.44
CA ILE A 164 16.27 -9.18 -19.87
C ILE A 164 17.63 -9.64 -20.42
N GLU A 165 18.29 -10.58 -19.73
CA GLU A 165 19.55 -11.18 -20.19
C GLU A 165 19.38 -11.94 -21.50
N ALA A 166 18.32 -12.76 -21.62
CA ALA A 166 18.01 -13.52 -22.83
C ALA A 166 17.65 -12.62 -24.03
N ALA A 167 17.09 -11.44 -23.78
CA ALA A 167 16.86 -10.42 -24.81
C ALA A 167 18.17 -9.78 -25.33
N GLY A 168 19.34 -10.19 -24.81
CA GLY A 168 20.66 -9.73 -25.25
C GLY A 168 20.98 -8.30 -24.82
N TYR A 169 20.22 -7.76 -23.87
CA TYR A 169 20.36 -6.37 -23.46
C TYR A 169 21.63 -6.19 -22.61
N LYS A 170 22.62 -5.50 -23.18
CA LYS A 170 23.79 -4.99 -22.47
C LYS A 170 23.77 -3.47 -22.59
N SER A 171 23.71 -2.77 -21.46
CA SER A 171 23.66 -1.31 -21.45
C SER A 171 24.64 -0.77 -20.43
N ASP A 172 25.48 0.16 -20.88
CA ASP A 172 26.34 1.00 -20.03
C ASP A 172 25.59 2.26 -19.51
N ALA A 173 24.28 2.36 -19.76
CA ALA A 173 23.47 3.53 -19.37
C ALA A 173 23.37 3.73 -17.85
N LEU A 174 23.62 2.69 -17.06
CA LEU A 174 23.65 2.75 -15.59
C LEU A 174 25.10 2.71 -15.10
N HIS A 175 25.75 3.87 -15.08
CA HIS A 175 27.02 4.02 -14.34
C HIS A 175 26.73 3.88 -12.84
N ASN A 176 27.26 2.83 -12.20
CA ASN A 176 27.07 2.48 -10.79
C ASN A 176 25.60 2.22 -10.36
N PRO A 177 24.95 1.15 -10.87
CA PRO A 177 23.52 0.85 -10.60
C PRO A 177 23.19 0.76 -9.10
N ARG A 178 24.10 0.21 -8.29
CA ARG A 178 23.92 0.06 -6.84
C ARG A 178 23.84 1.42 -6.13
N LEU A 179 24.62 2.40 -6.59
CA LEU A 179 24.60 3.75 -6.03
C LEU A 179 23.32 4.48 -6.43
N THR A 180 22.86 4.33 -7.68
CA THR A 180 21.60 4.94 -8.14
C THR A 180 20.38 4.38 -7.42
N VAL A 181 20.29 3.06 -7.27
CA VAL A 181 19.21 2.41 -6.50
C VAL A 181 19.30 2.79 -5.02
N GLY A 182 20.51 2.87 -4.46
CA GLY A 182 20.74 3.36 -3.10
C GLY A 182 20.22 4.79 -2.92
N SER A 183 20.62 5.72 -3.77
CA SER A 183 20.17 7.11 -3.72
C SER A 183 18.67 7.28 -3.92
N LEU A 184 18.04 6.42 -4.74
CA LEU A 184 16.60 6.44 -4.94
C LEU A 184 15.87 5.89 -3.71
N SER A 185 16.39 4.83 -3.10
CA SER A 185 15.87 4.29 -1.84
C SER A 185 16.01 5.31 -0.70
N ASP A 186 17.13 6.04 -0.64
CA ASP A 186 17.38 7.13 0.31
C ASP A 186 16.51 8.37 0.00
N PHE A 187 16.21 8.64 -1.27
CA PHE A 187 15.31 9.72 -1.68
C PHE A 187 13.86 9.45 -1.24
N TYR A 188 13.43 8.19 -1.25
CA TYR A 188 12.15 7.76 -0.70
C TYR A 188 12.22 7.47 0.80
N ASP A 189 13.04 8.24 1.54
CA ASP A 189 13.22 8.10 2.99
C ASP A 189 11.86 7.90 3.64
N THR A 190 11.62 6.65 4.06
CA THR A 190 10.26 6.19 4.33
C THR A 190 9.86 6.78 5.67
N PRO A 191 8.71 7.46 5.80
CA PRO A 191 8.19 7.82 7.11
C PRO A 191 8.20 6.56 7.97
N ARG A 192 8.76 6.68 9.18
CA ARG A 192 9.06 5.52 10.00
C ARG A 192 7.79 4.67 10.15
N LEU A 193 7.95 3.36 10.10
CA LEU A 193 6.86 2.46 10.46
C LEU A 193 6.56 2.60 11.95
N PRO A 194 5.31 2.38 12.40
CA PRO A 194 4.98 2.28 13.82
C PRO A 194 5.92 1.30 14.53
N ARG A 195 6.23 1.56 15.81
CA ARG A 195 7.18 0.73 16.56
C ARG A 195 6.66 -0.69 16.80
N SER A 196 5.35 -0.86 16.76
CA SER A 196 4.64 -2.13 16.90
C SER A 196 4.76 -3.04 15.68
N VAL A 197 5.24 -2.54 14.52
CA VAL A 197 5.34 -3.35 13.30
C VAL A 197 6.35 -4.48 13.47
N SER A 198 5.94 -5.70 13.13
CA SER A 198 6.82 -6.85 13.25
C SER A 198 8.01 -6.78 12.27
N PRO A 199 9.20 -7.27 12.65
CA PRO A 199 10.38 -7.27 11.77
C PRO A 199 10.15 -8.01 10.44
N ARG A 200 9.20 -8.95 10.42
CA ARG A 200 8.85 -9.72 9.23
C ARG A 200 8.08 -8.87 8.22
N ALA A 201 7.08 -8.12 8.66
CA ALA A 201 6.35 -7.18 7.81
C ALA A 201 7.28 -6.06 7.30
N ALA A 202 8.08 -5.47 8.19
CA ALA A 202 9.04 -4.41 7.83
C ALA A 202 10.05 -4.86 6.76
N LYS A 203 10.59 -6.09 6.86
CA LYS A 203 11.50 -6.64 5.84
C LYS A 203 10.82 -6.83 4.48
N LEU A 204 9.55 -7.25 4.47
CA LEU A 204 8.80 -7.44 3.23
C LEU A 204 8.53 -6.10 2.55
N PHE A 205 8.13 -5.07 3.31
CA PHE A 205 7.97 -3.70 2.81
C PHE A 205 9.27 -3.17 2.21
N ALA A 206 10.37 -3.24 2.95
CA ALA A 206 11.68 -2.78 2.47
C ALA A 206 12.13 -3.52 1.19
N ARG A 207 11.79 -4.80 1.03
CA ARG A 207 12.07 -5.53 -0.22
C ARG A 207 11.18 -5.05 -1.36
N ALA A 208 9.88 -4.87 -1.13
CA ALA A 208 8.95 -4.37 -2.13
C ALA A 208 9.38 -2.99 -2.64
N ASP A 209 9.77 -2.08 -1.74
CA ASP A 209 10.22 -0.73 -2.07
C ASP A 209 11.54 -0.75 -2.85
N ARG A 210 12.50 -1.59 -2.43
CA ARG A 210 13.75 -1.77 -3.17
C ARG A 210 13.52 -2.28 -4.60
N VAL A 211 12.60 -3.23 -4.80
CA VAL A 211 12.28 -3.74 -6.14
C VAL A 211 11.55 -2.68 -6.96
N GLY A 212 10.65 -1.91 -6.36
CA GLY A 212 10.01 -0.75 -7.00
C GLY A 212 11.03 0.29 -7.48
N ALA A 213 11.97 0.68 -6.62
CA ALA A 213 13.04 1.63 -6.95
C ALA A 213 13.93 1.13 -8.09
N ILE A 214 14.25 -0.17 -8.12
CA ILE A 214 14.98 -0.78 -9.24
C ILE A 214 14.19 -0.65 -10.54
N ILE A 215 12.89 -0.96 -10.54
CA ILE A 215 12.06 -0.91 -11.74
C ILE A 215 11.97 0.51 -12.28
N GLU A 216 11.77 1.52 -11.43
CA GLU A 216 11.75 2.91 -11.86
C GLU A 216 13.08 3.34 -12.44
N THR A 217 14.19 3.08 -11.74
CA THR A 217 15.54 3.40 -12.21
C THR A 217 15.81 2.81 -13.60
N VAL A 218 15.35 1.58 -13.81
CA VAL A 218 15.45 0.87 -15.09
C VAL A 218 14.53 1.50 -16.14
N THR A 219 13.28 1.80 -15.79
CA THR A 219 12.27 2.33 -16.72
C THR A 219 12.61 3.73 -17.21
N GLU A 220 13.16 4.59 -16.35
CA GLU A 220 13.59 5.95 -16.72
C GLU A 220 14.79 5.97 -17.66
N ARG A 221 15.68 4.98 -17.55
CA ARG A 221 17.00 4.99 -18.22
C ARG A 221 17.12 4.03 -19.40
N MET A 222 16.15 3.14 -19.60
CA MET A 222 16.22 2.06 -20.60
C MET A 222 15.12 2.16 -21.65
N ASN A 223 15.33 1.52 -22.80
CA ASN A 223 14.39 1.54 -23.93
C ASN A 223 13.03 0.92 -23.54
N HIS A 224 11.94 1.52 -24.05
CA HIS A 224 10.56 1.09 -23.80
C HIS A 224 10.25 -0.38 -24.14
N SER A 225 11.10 -1.05 -24.93
CA SER A 225 10.97 -2.48 -25.25
C SER A 225 11.07 -3.41 -24.04
N LEU A 226 11.76 -2.98 -22.97
CA LEU A 226 11.92 -3.79 -21.75
C LEU A 226 10.80 -3.57 -20.72
N VAL A 227 10.01 -2.52 -20.89
CA VAL A 227 8.91 -2.15 -19.98
C VAL A 227 7.90 -3.31 -19.87
N HIS A 228 7.63 -4.03 -20.96
CA HIS A 228 6.70 -5.16 -20.93
C HIS A 228 7.11 -6.28 -19.95
N HIS A 229 8.42 -6.56 -19.82
CA HIS A 229 8.92 -7.57 -18.89
C HIS A 229 8.87 -7.10 -17.42
N LEU A 230 8.85 -5.79 -17.18
CA LEU A 230 8.81 -5.19 -15.85
C LEU A 230 7.39 -4.96 -15.35
N LEU A 231 6.41 -4.77 -16.25
CA LEU A 231 5.00 -4.56 -15.89
C LEU A 231 4.44 -5.69 -15.01
N GLY A 232 4.85 -6.94 -15.26
CA GLY A 232 4.43 -8.08 -14.44
C GLY A 232 4.97 -8.06 -13.01
N LEU A 233 6.08 -7.36 -12.74
CA LEU A 233 6.65 -7.25 -11.39
C LEU A 233 5.81 -6.37 -10.47
N TRP A 234 5.15 -5.33 -11.01
CA TRP A 234 4.34 -4.41 -10.23
C TRP A 234 3.21 -5.12 -9.47
N ARG A 235 2.61 -6.15 -10.09
CA ARG A 235 1.65 -7.03 -9.41
C ARG A 235 2.23 -7.68 -8.16
N HIS A 236 3.44 -8.23 -8.27
CA HIS A 236 4.08 -8.94 -7.17
C HIS A 236 4.53 -7.99 -6.06
N ILE A 237 4.94 -6.76 -6.41
CA ILE A 237 5.15 -5.68 -5.43
C ILE A 237 3.85 -5.41 -4.67
N ARG A 238 2.75 -5.13 -5.37
CA ARG A 238 1.44 -4.86 -4.73
C ARG A 238 0.99 -6.02 -3.83
N GLN A 239 1.14 -7.26 -4.28
CA GLN A 239 0.83 -8.45 -3.47
C GLN A 239 1.69 -8.54 -2.21
N ALA A 240 2.99 -8.27 -2.31
CA ALA A 240 3.90 -8.20 -1.16
C ALA A 240 3.49 -7.11 -0.17
N ARG A 241 3.13 -5.92 -0.66
CA ARG A 241 2.62 -4.82 0.16
C ARG A 241 1.33 -5.19 0.89
N MET A 242 0.33 -5.69 0.16
CA MET A 242 -0.95 -6.12 0.76
C MET A 242 -0.77 -7.25 1.78
N ALA A 243 0.08 -8.23 1.51
CA ALA A 243 0.38 -9.32 2.44
C ALA A 243 1.13 -8.83 3.69
N GLY A 244 2.07 -7.91 3.52
CA GLY A 244 2.79 -7.29 4.64
C GLY A 244 1.86 -6.49 5.55
N VAL A 245 0.93 -5.72 4.98
CA VAL A 245 -0.07 -4.97 5.76
C VAL A 245 -1.01 -5.91 6.49
N ALA A 246 -1.55 -6.92 5.79
CA ALA A 246 -2.41 -7.92 6.43
C ALA A 246 -1.71 -8.59 7.63
N HIS A 247 -0.43 -8.93 7.49
CA HIS A 247 0.35 -9.50 8.58
C HIS A 247 0.58 -8.52 9.74
N ALA A 248 0.98 -7.28 9.46
CA ALA A 248 1.19 -6.26 10.48
C ALA A 248 -0.10 -6.00 11.28
N LEU A 249 -1.23 -5.88 10.59
CA LEU A 249 -2.54 -5.66 11.23
C LEU A 249 -3.02 -6.86 12.04
N SER A 250 -2.76 -8.09 11.58
CA SER A 250 -3.00 -9.31 12.37
C SER A 250 -2.08 -9.44 13.58
N ASP A 251 -0.89 -8.84 13.55
CA ASP A 251 0.03 -8.86 14.69
C ASP A 251 -0.37 -7.80 15.74
N PHE A 252 -1.00 -6.69 15.36
CA PHE A 252 -1.48 -5.66 16.30
C PHE A 252 -2.62 -6.13 17.19
N SER A 253 -3.40 -7.13 16.76
CA SER A 253 -4.52 -7.71 17.51
C SER A 253 -4.11 -8.80 18.51
N ARG A 254 -2.82 -9.09 18.62
CA ARG A 254 -2.26 -10.13 19.49
C ARG A 254 -1.64 -9.55 20.75
#